data_AF-D9R0I2-F1
#
_entry.id   AF-D9R0I2-F1
#
_cell.length_a   1.000
_cell.length_b   1.000
_cell.length_c   1.000
_cell.angle_alpha   90.00
_cell.angle_beta   90.00
_cell.angle_gamma   90.00
#
_symmetry.space_group_name_H-M   'P 1'
#
loop_
_entity.id
_entity.type
_entity.pdbx_description
1 polymer ?
#
loop_
_entity_poly.entity_id
_entity_poly.type
_entity_poly.pdbx_seq_one_letter_code
_entity_poly.pdbx_strand_id
1 'polypeptide(L)'
;MRFIGSKTLLLDQIRQVIDEKAPGAESFCDIFSGTAAVARYFKQWYQVSSNDLLYFSYVLQRATVENDGMPEFAHLQEAAGIKDPVDFFNGREKKDLEELPAERRFFQNTYAPQGGRMYLNDENALRIDYARCTVEDWKAAGFLSEDEYYYLVACIVEGIPFVSNTSGTYGAFHKSWERRSYKQYELYRLPVTHNGKKNRCYNENGGDLLTRIQGDILYIDPPYNARQYLSNYHVLETAARYDYPQVRGVTGQRPDEGQKSEFCMKNKAVPAFEELLKNARFPHIILSYSTDGLMTVGEIEEAMKTYGKPETFRIYEIPYRRYKSRKVKETERLRELLFYMEKQVPPCT
;
A
#
# COMPACT_ATOMS: atom_id res chain seq x y z
N MET A 1 5.04 7.70 0.69
CA MET A 1 4.32 7.55 1.98
C MET A 1 5.16 6.84 3.05
N ARG A 2 5.02 7.17 4.34
CA ARG A 2 5.57 6.34 5.44
C ARG A 2 4.65 5.13 5.67
N PHE A 3 5.18 3.93 5.54
CA PHE A 3 4.44 2.68 5.72
C PHE A 3 5.31 1.67 6.46
N ILE A 4 4.72 0.92 7.40
CA ILE A 4 5.42 -0.11 8.16
C ILE A 4 5.92 -1.15 7.16
N GLY A 5 7.20 -1.51 7.27
CA GLY A 5 7.78 -2.54 6.43
C GLY A 5 8.11 -2.12 5.00
N SER A 6 8.02 -0.83 4.64
CA SER A 6 8.37 -0.36 3.28
C SER A 6 9.73 -0.88 2.78
N LYS A 7 9.73 -1.50 1.60
CA LYS A 7 10.90 -2.16 0.99
C LYS A 7 11.67 -1.29 0.00
N THR A 8 11.44 0.02 0.00
CA THR A 8 12.15 0.99 -0.85
C THR A 8 13.67 0.89 -0.74
N LEU A 9 14.21 0.47 0.42
CA LEU A 9 15.65 0.29 0.63
C LEU A 9 16.18 -1.08 0.19
N LEU A 10 15.31 -2.03 -0.18
CA LEU A 10 15.68 -3.39 -0.58
C LEU A 10 15.51 -3.63 -2.09
N LEU A 11 15.06 -2.63 -2.86
CA LEU A 11 14.69 -2.78 -4.27
C LEU A 11 15.84 -3.33 -5.13
N ASP A 12 17.05 -2.78 -4.96
CA ASP A 12 18.22 -3.21 -5.73
C ASP A 12 18.66 -4.64 -5.35
N GLN A 13 18.52 -5.02 -4.08
CA GLN A 13 18.84 -6.38 -3.63
C GLN A 13 17.81 -7.39 -4.14
N ILE A 14 16.52 -7.05 -4.14
CA ILE A 14 15.48 -7.90 -4.74
C ILE A 14 15.77 -8.06 -6.24
N ARG A 15 16.14 -6.97 -6.93
CA ARG A 15 16.52 -7.01 -8.35
C ARG A 15 17.72 -7.92 -8.60
N GLN A 16 18.76 -7.83 -7.77
CA GLN A 16 19.94 -8.68 -7.88
C GLN A 16 19.59 -10.17 -7.76
N VAL A 17 18.72 -10.54 -6.81
CA VAL A 17 18.25 -11.94 -6.67
C VAL A 17 17.49 -12.38 -7.92
N ILE A 18 16.62 -11.53 -8.46
CA ILE A 18 15.86 -11.83 -9.68
C ILE A 18 16.78 -12.01 -10.89
N ASP A 19 17.75 -11.11 -11.08
CA ASP A 19 18.71 -11.19 -12.19
C ASP A 19 19.57 -12.45 -12.13
N GLU A 20 19.95 -12.89 -10.91
CA GLU A 20 20.71 -14.12 -10.70
C GLU A 20 19.87 -15.38 -10.95
N LYS A 21 18.61 -15.37 -10.50
CA LYS A 21 17.81 -16.59 -10.36
C LYS A 21 16.74 -16.79 -11.43
N ALA A 22 16.25 -15.70 -12.01
CA ALA A 22 15.14 -15.69 -12.95
C ALA A 22 15.43 -14.77 -14.16
N PRO A 23 16.58 -14.91 -14.85
CA PRO A 23 16.99 -13.99 -15.92
C PRO A 23 16.05 -13.97 -17.14
N GLY A 24 15.23 -15.00 -17.32
CA GLY A 24 14.24 -15.11 -18.39
C GLY A 24 12.80 -14.75 -17.98
N ALA A 25 12.57 -14.27 -16.76
CA ALA A 25 11.23 -13.90 -16.32
C ALA A 25 10.69 -12.69 -17.07
N GLU A 26 9.40 -12.70 -17.39
CA GLU A 26 8.71 -11.60 -18.08
C GLU A 26 7.62 -10.97 -17.22
N SER A 27 7.19 -11.68 -16.17
CA SER A 27 6.13 -11.29 -15.25
C SER A 27 6.56 -11.31 -13.78
N PHE A 28 6.01 -10.36 -13.00
CA PHE A 28 6.31 -10.18 -11.58
C PHE A 28 5.01 -9.97 -10.80
N CYS A 29 4.80 -10.76 -9.75
CA CYS A 29 3.64 -10.65 -8.88
C CYS A 29 4.03 -10.17 -7.48
N ASP A 30 3.51 -9.01 -7.07
CA ASP A 30 3.63 -8.47 -5.71
C ASP A 30 2.33 -8.72 -4.94
N ILE A 31 2.26 -9.84 -4.21
CA ILE A 31 1.00 -10.31 -3.62
C ILE A 31 0.59 -9.54 -2.33
N PHE A 32 1.51 -8.76 -1.76
CA PHE A 32 1.32 -7.90 -0.57
C PHE A 32 1.89 -6.50 -0.84
N SER A 33 1.25 -5.74 -1.71
CA SER A 33 1.89 -4.60 -2.36
C SER A 33 2.04 -3.35 -1.48
N GLY A 34 1.23 -3.19 -0.44
CA GLY A 34 1.32 -2.12 0.56
C GLY A 34 1.22 -0.70 -0.01
N THR A 35 2.35 -0.07 -0.33
CA THR A 35 2.37 1.26 -1.00
C THR A 35 2.67 1.17 -2.49
N ALA A 36 2.64 -0.06 -3.03
CA ALA A 36 3.06 -0.40 -4.38
C ALA A 36 4.53 -0.09 -4.69
N ALA A 37 5.38 0.17 -3.69
CA ALA A 37 6.77 0.58 -3.93
C ALA A 37 7.57 -0.47 -4.72
N VAL A 38 7.39 -1.75 -4.40
CA VAL A 38 8.06 -2.87 -5.09
C VAL A 38 7.46 -3.07 -6.47
N ALA A 39 6.14 -3.23 -6.58
CA ALA A 39 5.43 -3.34 -7.86
C ALA A 39 5.77 -2.21 -8.85
N ARG A 40 5.79 -0.94 -8.40
CA ARG A 40 6.12 0.23 -9.24
C ARG A 40 7.56 0.22 -9.74
N TYR A 41 8.50 -0.23 -8.91
CA TYR A 41 9.89 -0.35 -9.30
C TYR A 41 10.04 -1.42 -10.40
N PHE A 42 9.46 -2.60 -10.20
CA PHE A 42 9.57 -3.71 -11.15
C PHE A 42 8.74 -3.53 -12.43
N LYS A 43 7.72 -2.65 -12.42
CA LYS A 43 6.94 -2.29 -13.61
C LYS A 43 7.81 -1.85 -14.79
N GLN A 44 8.99 -1.27 -14.53
CA GLN A 44 9.91 -0.84 -15.59
C GLN A 44 10.38 -1.99 -16.51
N TRP A 45 10.33 -3.24 -16.03
CA TRP A 45 10.84 -4.40 -16.77
C TRP A 45 9.82 -5.51 -16.97
N TYR A 46 8.87 -5.67 -16.05
CA TYR A 46 7.97 -6.83 -16.02
C TYR A 46 6.52 -6.46 -16.30
N GLN A 47 5.74 -7.43 -16.78
CA GLN A 47 4.29 -7.37 -16.65
C GLN A 47 3.97 -7.58 -15.18
N VAL A 48 3.37 -6.59 -14.52
CA VAL A 48 3.17 -6.62 -13.07
C VAL A 48 1.74 -6.97 -12.71
N SER A 49 1.59 -7.95 -11.82
CA SER A 49 0.36 -8.21 -11.07
C SER A 49 0.58 -7.80 -9.62
N SER A 50 -0.25 -6.93 -9.05
CA SER A 50 -0.13 -6.52 -7.64
C SER A 50 -1.41 -6.79 -6.86
N ASN A 51 -1.31 -7.05 -5.57
CA ASN A 51 -2.48 -7.27 -4.71
C ASN A 51 -2.28 -6.67 -3.31
N ASP A 52 -3.36 -6.24 -2.68
CA ASP A 52 -3.37 -5.99 -1.23
C ASP A 52 -4.79 -6.13 -0.66
N LEU A 53 -4.89 -6.41 0.63
CA LEU A 53 -6.16 -6.51 1.34
C LEU A 53 -6.77 -5.13 1.66
N LEU A 54 -5.94 -4.10 1.84
CA LEU A 54 -6.40 -2.74 2.14
C LEU A 54 -6.75 -1.98 0.87
N TYR A 55 -7.90 -1.32 0.87
CA TYR A 55 -8.40 -0.59 -0.30
C TYR A 55 -7.53 0.61 -0.64
N PHE A 56 -6.99 1.33 0.35
CA PHE A 56 -6.10 2.45 0.05
C PHE A 56 -4.82 1.99 -0.67
N SER A 57 -4.32 0.79 -0.35
CA SER A 57 -3.20 0.18 -1.07
C SER A 57 -3.60 -0.15 -2.50
N TYR A 58 -4.77 -0.75 -2.70
CA TYR A 58 -5.32 -1.01 -4.03
C TYR A 58 -5.48 0.28 -4.86
N VAL A 59 -5.95 1.39 -4.27
CA VAL A 59 -6.05 2.68 -4.96
C VAL A 59 -4.67 3.17 -5.44
N LEU A 60 -3.63 3.05 -4.61
CA LEU A 60 -2.25 3.39 -5.03
C LEU A 60 -1.77 2.49 -6.18
N GLN A 61 -2.10 1.19 -6.14
CA GLN A 61 -1.78 0.24 -7.20
C GLN A 61 -2.53 0.56 -8.50
N ARG A 62 -3.83 0.87 -8.45
CA ARG A 62 -4.62 1.30 -9.62
C ARG A 62 -4.00 2.52 -10.28
N ALA A 63 -3.63 3.51 -9.48
CA ALA A 63 -3.08 4.76 -9.97
C ALA A 63 -1.67 4.66 -10.59
N THR A 64 -0.84 3.72 -10.11
CA THR A 64 0.61 3.72 -10.43
C THR A 64 1.14 2.44 -11.07
N VAL A 65 0.43 1.32 -10.91
CA VAL A 65 0.80 0.00 -11.44
C VAL A 65 -0.09 -0.37 -12.61
N GLU A 66 -1.41 -0.45 -12.43
CA GLU A 66 -2.30 -0.85 -13.51
C GLU A 66 -2.51 0.27 -14.53
N ASN A 67 -2.70 1.51 -14.08
CA ASN A 67 -2.67 2.67 -14.95
C ASN A 67 -1.30 2.78 -15.63
N ASP A 68 -1.27 2.78 -16.95
CA ASP A 68 -0.04 2.73 -17.76
C ASP A 68 0.37 4.09 -18.33
N GLY A 69 -0.32 5.17 -17.96
CA GLY A 69 0.02 6.51 -18.41
C GLY A 69 -0.39 7.59 -17.41
N MET A 70 0.21 8.77 -17.52
CA MET A 70 -0.28 9.93 -16.78
C MET A 70 -1.67 10.31 -17.32
N PRO A 71 -2.70 10.45 -16.48
CA PRO A 71 -4.03 10.80 -16.97
C PRO A 71 -4.08 12.23 -17.53
N GLU A 72 -4.81 12.41 -18.64
CA GLU A 72 -4.90 13.69 -19.35
C GLU A 72 -6.03 14.59 -18.86
N PHE A 73 -7.07 14.03 -18.24
CA PHE A 73 -8.23 14.77 -17.73
C PHE A 73 -8.99 15.55 -18.83
N ALA A 74 -9.01 15.03 -20.06
CA ALA A 74 -9.57 15.73 -21.22
C ALA A 74 -11.06 16.07 -21.04
N HIS A 75 -11.87 15.12 -20.57
CA HIS A 75 -13.30 15.34 -20.34
C HIS A 75 -13.56 16.32 -19.19
N LEU A 76 -12.74 16.26 -18.13
CA LEU A 76 -12.82 17.22 -17.02
C LEU A 76 -12.48 18.64 -17.50
N GLN A 77 -11.48 18.79 -18.38
CA GLN A 77 -11.15 20.06 -18.99
C GLN A 77 -12.30 20.60 -19.85
N GLU A 78 -12.92 19.76 -20.67
CA GLU A 78 -14.05 20.14 -21.52
C GLU A 78 -15.29 20.54 -20.69
N ALA A 79 -15.66 19.71 -19.71
CA ALA A 79 -16.90 19.88 -18.97
C ALA A 79 -16.83 20.95 -17.86
N ALA A 80 -15.66 21.10 -17.22
CA ALA A 80 -15.49 21.97 -16.05
C ALA A 80 -14.42 23.05 -16.22
N GLY A 81 -13.71 23.09 -17.35
CA GLY A 81 -12.61 24.03 -17.59
C GLY A 81 -11.36 23.75 -16.75
N ILE A 82 -11.27 22.57 -16.11
CA ILE A 82 -10.18 22.21 -15.20
C ILE A 82 -9.15 21.38 -15.96
N LYS A 83 -8.03 22.02 -16.30
CA LYS A 83 -6.93 21.37 -17.04
C LYS A 83 -6.07 20.48 -16.14
N ASP A 84 -5.73 20.95 -14.95
CA ASP A 84 -4.95 20.18 -13.97
C ASP A 84 -5.72 20.13 -12.64
N PRO A 85 -6.35 18.99 -12.31
CA PRO A 85 -7.12 18.84 -11.07
C PRO A 85 -6.26 18.96 -9.81
N VAL A 86 -4.99 18.56 -9.85
CA VAL A 86 -4.11 18.65 -8.68
C VAL A 86 -3.78 20.11 -8.37
N ASP A 87 -3.45 20.90 -9.40
CA ASP A 87 -3.25 22.35 -9.22
C ASP A 87 -4.56 23.05 -8.84
N PHE A 88 -5.69 22.63 -9.42
CA PHE A 88 -7.02 23.14 -9.05
C PHE A 88 -7.27 23.01 -7.55
N PHE A 89 -6.99 21.84 -6.95
CA PHE A 89 -7.19 21.62 -5.53
C PHE A 89 -6.16 22.35 -4.67
N ASN A 90 -4.87 22.30 -5.05
CA ASN A 90 -3.80 22.93 -4.28
C ASN A 90 -3.91 24.46 -4.29
N GLY A 91 -4.50 25.04 -5.33
CA GLY A 91 -4.78 26.47 -5.45
C GLY A 91 -6.02 26.97 -4.71
N ARG A 92 -6.84 26.09 -4.09
CA ARG A 92 -8.05 26.51 -3.36
C ARG A 92 -7.70 27.25 -2.07
N GLU A 93 -8.38 28.36 -1.86
CA GLU A 93 -8.35 29.10 -0.60
C GLU A 93 -9.42 28.59 0.37
N LYS A 94 -9.25 28.85 1.67
CA LYS A 94 -10.17 28.37 2.71
C LYS A 94 -11.65 28.71 2.42
N LYS A 95 -11.92 29.90 1.89
CA LYS A 95 -13.28 30.35 1.55
C LYS A 95 -13.97 29.44 0.51
N ASP A 96 -13.20 28.93 -0.46
CA ASP A 96 -13.72 28.05 -1.51
C ASP A 96 -14.11 26.69 -0.91
N LEU A 97 -13.34 26.23 0.08
CA LEU A 97 -13.56 24.96 0.74
C LEU A 97 -14.79 24.99 1.67
N GLU A 98 -15.06 26.16 2.27
CA GLU A 98 -16.19 26.37 3.18
C GLU A 98 -17.55 26.34 2.47
N GLU A 99 -17.59 26.37 1.14
CA GLU A 99 -18.80 26.10 0.35
C GLU A 99 -19.28 24.66 0.48
N LEU A 100 -18.39 23.71 0.82
CA LEU A 100 -18.79 22.31 1.04
C LEU A 100 -19.74 22.23 2.25
N PRO A 101 -20.97 21.71 2.14
CA PRO A 101 -21.88 21.60 3.27
C PRO A 101 -21.31 20.78 4.43
N ALA A 102 -21.60 21.19 5.67
CA ALA A 102 -20.98 20.61 6.87
C ALA A 102 -21.21 19.11 7.02
N GLU A 103 -22.38 18.61 6.60
CA GLU A 103 -22.75 17.20 6.58
C GLU A 103 -21.89 16.35 5.63
N ARG A 104 -21.27 16.96 4.61
CA ARG A 104 -20.36 16.28 3.68
C ARG A 104 -18.92 16.24 4.20
N ARG A 105 -18.58 16.92 5.30
CA ARG A 105 -17.21 17.07 5.81
C ARG A 105 -16.79 15.95 6.78
N PHE A 106 -16.71 14.71 6.30
CA PHE A 106 -16.49 13.56 7.17
C PHE A 106 -15.19 13.64 7.98
N PHE A 107 -14.07 13.99 7.34
CA PHE A 107 -12.77 14.10 7.98
C PHE A 107 -12.75 15.21 9.01
N GLN A 108 -13.30 16.38 8.71
CA GLN A 108 -13.40 17.48 9.66
C GLN A 108 -14.26 17.07 10.87
N ASN A 109 -15.41 16.44 10.61
CA ASN A 109 -16.35 16.00 11.65
C ASN A 109 -15.88 14.77 12.44
N THR A 110 -14.82 14.08 12.02
CA THR A 110 -14.41 12.80 12.63
C THR A 110 -12.96 12.78 13.09
N TYR A 111 -12.01 13.18 12.24
CA TYR A 111 -10.57 13.01 12.43
C TYR A 111 -9.83 14.30 12.83
N ALA A 112 -10.54 15.42 12.89
CA ALA A 112 -10.04 16.73 13.32
C ALA A 112 -10.64 17.15 14.69
N PRO A 113 -10.17 18.27 15.29
CA PRO A 113 -10.66 18.72 16.59
C PRO A 113 -12.17 18.90 16.66
N GLN A 114 -12.82 19.29 15.55
CA GLN A 114 -14.28 19.34 15.46
C GLN A 114 -14.95 17.98 15.71
N GLY A 115 -14.31 16.88 15.30
CA GLY A 115 -14.70 15.49 15.62
C GLY A 115 -14.10 14.94 16.92
N GLY A 116 -13.45 15.77 17.73
CA GLY A 116 -12.82 15.40 18.99
C GLY A 116 -11.51 14.61 18.86
N ARG A 117 -10.87 14.64 17.68
CA ARG A 117 -9.62 13.91 17.40
C ARG A 117 -8.54 14.84 16.88
N MET A 118 -7.29 14.42 16.94
CA MET A 118 -6.17 15.26 16.50
C MET A 118 -5.30 14.52 15.50
N TYR A 119 -5.88 13.82 14.52
CA TYR A 119 -5.09 13.27 13.41
C TYR A 119 -4.68 14.36 12.42
N LEU A 120 -5.59 15.30 12.19
CA LEU A 120 -5.46 16.42 11.26
C LEU A 120 -5.99 17.67 11.95
N ASN A 121 -5.51 18.86 11.59
CA ASN A 121 -6.20 20.09 11.97
C ASN A 121 -7.48 20.28 11.12
N ASP A 122 -8.40 21.13 11.56
CA ASP A 122 -9.70 21.29 10.90
C ASP A 122 -9.61 21.81 9.46
N GLU A 123 -8.59 22.62 9.13
CA GLU A 123 -8.40 23.13 7.77
C GLU A 123 -7.89 22.04 6.83
N ASN A 124 -6.91 21.24 7.26
CA ASN A 124 -6.37 20.14 6.48
C ASN A 124 -7.41 19.04 6.28
N ALA A 125 -8.23 18.77 7.29
CA ALA A 125 -9.35 17.85 7.18
C ALA A 125 -10.41 18.36 6.17
N LEU A 126 -10.74 19.65 6.21
CA LEU A 126 -11.64 20.28 5.24
C LEU A 126 -11.10 20.20 3.81
N ARG A 127 -9.80 20.39 3.60
CA ARG A 127 -9.18 20.25 2.28
C ARG A 127 -9.30 18.82 1.73
N ILE A 128 -9.12 17.81 2.59
CA ILE A 128 -9.30 16.40 2.21
C ILE A 128 -10.78 16.14 1.87
N ASP A 129 -11.71 16.63 2.69
CA ASP A 129 -13.15 16.46 2.44
C ASP A 129 -13.57 17.12 1.12
N TYR A 130 -13.14 18.36 0.89
CA TYR A 130 -13.39 19.07 -0.37
C TYR A 130 -12.86 18.30 -1.56
N ALA A 131 -11.61 17.84 -1.51
CA ALA A 131 -11.01 17.07 -2.59
C ALA A 131 -11.77 15.76 -2.85
N ARG A 132 -12.11 15.00 -1.81
CA ARG A 132 -12.84 13.74 -1.98
C ARG A 132 -14.25 13.95 -2.48
N CYS A 133 -15.03 14.85 -1.88
CA CYS A 133 -16.39 15.16 -2.34
C CYS A 133 -16.40 15.64 -3.80
N THR A 134 -15.46 16.51 -4.17
CA THR A 134 -15.39 17.03 -5.55
C THR A 134 -15.04 15.93 -6.55
N VAL A 135 -14.10 15.03 -6.20
CA VAL A 135 -13.76 13.87 -7.05
C VAL A 135 -14.93 12.90 -7.20
N GLU A 136 -15.70 12.65 -6.13
CA GLU A 136 -16.94 11.86 -6.23
C GLU A 136 -17.98 12.53 -7.13
N ASP A 137 -18.16 13.85 -7.01
CA ASP A 137 -19.11 14.61 -7.81
C ASP A 137 -18.70 14.58 -9.31
N TRP A 138 -17.41 14.76 -9.61
CA TRP A 138 -16.88 14.63 -10.98
C TRP A 138 -17.05 13.22 -11.53
N LYS A 139 -16.85 12.19 -10.71
CA LYS A 139 -17.05 10.80 -11.11
C LYS A 139 -18.52 10.51 -11.42
N ALA A 140 -19.44 10.94 -10.55
CA ALA A 140 -20.87 10.79 -10.73
C ALA A 140 -21.40 11.55 -11.96
N ALA A 141 -20.80 12.70 -12.27
CA ALA A 141 -21.11 13.49 -13.47
C ALA A 141 -20.51 12.90 -14.76
N GLY A 142 -19.69 11.84 -14.68
CA GLY A 142 -19.05 11.22 -15.84
C GLY A 142 -17.85 12.00 -16.39
N PHE A 143 -17.28 12.93 -15.61
CA PHE A 143 -16.13 13.74 -16.03
C PHE A 143 -14.79 13.01 -15.89
N LEU A 144 -14.79 11.88 -15.19
CA LEU A 144 -13.59 11.07 -14.93
C LEU A 144 -13.79 9.64 -15.43
N SER A 145 -12.81 9.15 -16.18
CA SER A 145 -12.60 7.72 -16.38
C SER A 145 -12.27 7.00 -15.06
N GLU A 146 -12.23 5.66 -15.07
CA GLU A 146 -11.80 4.88 -13.90
C GLU A 146 -10.35 5.20 -13.50
N ASP A 147 -9.43 5.25 -14.46
CA ASP A 147 -8.01 5.50 -14.16
C ASP A 147 -7.78 6.93 -13.63
N GLU A 148 -8.47 7.93 -14.18
CA GLU A 148 -8.44 9.31 -13.67
C GLU A 148 -8.99 9.43 -12.25
N TYR A 149 -10.10 8.74 -11.96
CA TYR A 149 -10.67 8.69 -10.62
C TYR A 149 -9.67 8.10 -9.62
N TYR A 150 -9.17 6.89 -9.87
CA TYR A 150 -8.22 6.23 -8.98
C TYR A 150 -6.92 7.03 -8.82
N TYR A 151 -6.45 7.69 -9.88
CA TYR A 151 -5.27 8.55 -9.81
C TYR A 151 -5.49 9.74 -8.86
N LEU A 152 -6.63 10.42 -8.93
CA LEU A 152 -6.94 11.54 -8.02
C LEU A 152 -7.10 11.08 -6.58
N VAL A 153 -7.81 9.97 -6.33
CA VAL A 153 -7.93 9.42 -4.97
C VAL A 153 -6.55 9.04 -4.41
N ALA A 154 -5.68 8.45 -5.24
CA ALA A 154 -4.30 8.14 -4.84
C ALA A 154 -3.49 9.40 -4.50
N CYS A 155 -3.60 10.47 -5.30
CA CYS A 155 -2.94 11.75 -5.02
C CYS A 155 -3.42 12.37 -3.70
N ILE A 156 -4.71 12.24 -3.39
CA ILE A 156 -5.30 12.70 -2.14
C ILE A 156 -4.71 11.91 -0.97
N VAL A 157 -4.77 10.58 -1.03
CA VAL A 157 -4.29 9.67 0.01
C VAL A 157 -2.78 9.83 0.27
N GLU A 158 -1.97 9.99 -0.78
CA GLU A 158 -0.51 10.17 -0.66
C GLU A 158 -0.13 11.45 0.12
N GLY A 159 -0.95 12.50 0.05
CA GLY A 159 -0.70 13.77 0.75
C GLY A 159 -0.94 13.74 2.25
N ILE A 160 -1.89 12.90 2.72
CA ILE A 160 -2.37 12.90 4.11
C ILE A 160 -1.24 12.72 5.16
N PRO A 161 -0.28 11.80 4.97
CA PRO A 161 0.82 11.60 5.92
C PRO A 161 1.69 12.85 6.16
N PHE A 162 1.75 13.79 5.22
CA PHE A 162 2.60 14.99 5.33
C PHE A 162 2.04 16.05 6.29
N VAL A 163 0.77 15.94 6.66
CA VAL A 163 0.06 16.81 7.61
C VAL A 163 -0.52 16.06 8.81
N SER A 164 -0.29 14.74 8.89
CA SER A 164 -0.84 13.90 9.94
C SER A 164 -0.07 14.01 11.25
N ASN A 165 -0.80 14.12 12.35
CA ASN A 165 -0.28 14.23 13.71
C ASN A 165 -0.14 12.87 14.39
N THR A 166 0.74 12.03 13.85
CA THR A 166 0.93 10.63 14.29
C THR A 166 2.41 10.24 14.37
N SER A 167 2.74 9.03 14.83
CA SER A 167 4.13 8.53 14.76
C SER A 167 4.42 7.71 13.49
N GLY A 168 3.61 7.86 12.43
CA GLY A 168 3.72 7.10 11.18
C GLY A 168 2.67 5.99 11.01
N THR A 169 1.83 5.76 12.01
CA THR A 169 0.59 4.97 11.89
C THR A 169 -0.57 5.72 12.53
N TYR A 170 -1.80 5.35 12.18
CA TYR A 170 -3.05 5.97 12.63
C TYR A 170 -3.70 5.23 13.79
N GLY A 171 -3.04 4.22 14.37
CA GLY A 171 -3.52 3.53 15.57
C GLY A 171 -3.63 4.45 16.79
N ALA A 172 -2.97 5.62 16.77
CA ALA A 172 -3.11 6.68 17.75
C ALA A 172 -2.71 8.03 17.13
N PHE A 173 -3.12 9.13 17.77
CA PHE A 173 -2.69 10.50 17.44
C PHE A 173 -2.02 11.16 18.64
N HIS A 174 -1.17 12.16 18.39
CA HIS A 174 -0.51 12.92 19.45
C HIS A 174 -1.47 13.94 20.10
N LYS A 175 -1.31 14.19 21.40
CA LYS A 175 -2.07 15.23 22.13
C LYS A 175 -1.65 16.66 21.78
N SER A 176 -0.45 16.81 21.23
CA SER A 176 0.09 18.07 20.73
C SER A 176 0.42 17.91 19.25
N TRP A 177 0.38 19.02 18.50
CA TRP A 177 0.67 19.01 17.07
C TRP A 177 2.17 18.82 16.79
N GLU A 178 2.49 17.86 15.94
CA GLU A 178 3.80 17.79 15.29
C GLU A 178 4.03 18.96 14.34
N ARG A 179 5.30 19.33 14.10
CA ARG A 179 5.68 20.41 13.18
C ARG A 179 5.03 20.29 11.80
N ARG A 180 4.89 19.06 11.28
CA ARG A 180 4.31 18.80 9.97
C ARG A 180 2.80 19.05 9.91
N SER A 181 2.10 18.91 11.04
CA SER A 181 0.65 19.11 11.14
C SER A 181 0.24 20.57 10.97
N TYR A 182 1.19 21.50 11.04
CA TYR A 182 1.00 22.93 10.73
C TYR A 182 1.19 23.27 9.25
N LYS A 183 1.66 22.33 8.43
CA LYS A 183 1.71 22.55 6.98
C LYS A 183 0.29 22.55 6.42
N GLN A 184 0.09 23.31 5.35
CA GLN A 184 -1.10 23.19 4.54
C GLN A 184 -1.10 21.85 3.81
N TYR A 185 -2.24 21.17 3.80
CA TYR A 185 -2.45 19.96 3.02
C TYR A 185 -2.51 20.28 1.52
N GLU A 186 -1.85 19.42 0.75
CA GLU A 186 -1.79 19.46 -0.70
C GLU A 186 -1.94 18.03 -1.24
N LEU A 187 -2.50 17.90 -2.44
CA LEU A 187 -2.47 16.67 -3.21
C LEU A 187 -1.06 16.47 -3.78
N TYR A 188 -0.57 15.23 -3.75
CA TYR A 188 0.76 14.88 -4.23
C TYR A 188 0.65 14.06 -5.51
N ARG A 189 1.26 14.57 -6.59
CA ARG A 189 1.35 13.84 -7.86
C ARG A 189 2.16 12.57 -7.67
N LEU A 190 1.65 11.48 -8.23
CA LEU A 190 2.34 10.20 -8.25
C LEU A 190 2.95 9.98 -9.65
N PRO A 191 4.24 9.64 -9.76
CA PRO A 191 4.80 9.25 -11.04
C PRO A 191 4.20 7.91 -11.48
N VAL A 192 3.80 7.86 -12.75
CA VAL A 192 3.29 6.68 -13.44
C VAL A 192 4.29 6.29 -14.53
N THR A 193 4.77 5.06 -14.48
CA THR A 193 5.65 4.50 -15.50
C THR A 193 4.80 3.88 -16.60
N HIS A 194 5.06 4.24 -17.85
CA HIS A 194 4.54 3.52 -19.02
C HIS A 194 5.48 2.36 -19.35
N ASN A 195 4.96 1.13 -19.39
CA ASN A 195 5.74 -0.04 -19.81
C ASN A 195 5.12 -0.80 -21.00
N GLY A 196 3.93 -0.42 -21.46
CA GLY A 196 3.25 -1.07 -22.58
C GLY A 196 2.82 -2.51 -22.32
N LYS A 197 2.86 -2.98 -21.07
CA LYS A 197 2.49 -4.34 -20.67
C LYS A 197 1.12 -4.35 -20.00
N LYS A 198 0.46 -5.52 -20.01
CA LYS A 198 -0.87 -5.72 -19.40
C LYS A 198 -0.76 -5.90 -17.88
N ASN A 199 -0.40 -4.83 -17.19
CA ASN A 199 -0.35 -4.83 -15.73
C ASN A 199 -1.76 -4.95 -15.14
N ARG A 200 -1.88 -5.54 -13.95
CA ARG A 200 -3.15 -5.73 -13.23
C ARG A 200 -2.96 -5.53 -11.75
N CYS A 201 -3.98 -5.01 -11.07
CA CYS A 201 -4.00 -5.01 -9.62
C CYS A 201 -5.31 -5.54 -9.03
N TYR A 202 -5.24 -6.04 -7.81
CA TYR A 202 -6.31 -6.74 -7.13
C TYR A 202 -6.47 -6.23 -5.69
N ASN A 203 -7.68 -6.33 -5.13
CA ASN A 203 -7.98 -6.00 -3.73
C ASN A 203 -8.60 -7.20 -3.01
N GLU A 204 -7.81 -8.25 -2.80
CA GLU A 204 -8.30 -9.54 -2.34
C GLU A 204 -7.37 -10.21 -1.32
N ASN A 205 -7.84 -11.31 -0.73
CA ASN A 205 -6.97 -12.21 0.00
C ASN A 205 -5.95 -12.84 -0.97
N GLY A 206 -4.65 -12.72 -0.65
CA GLY A 206 -3.58 -13.22 -1.50
C GLY A 206 -3.61 -14.73 -1.71
N GLY A 207 -4.02 -15.51 -0.70
CA GLY A 207 -4.18 -16.97 -0.79
C GLY A 207 -5.23 -17.36 -1.82
N ASP A 208 -6.39 -16.71 -1.77
CA ASP A 208 -7.49 -16.92 -2.72
C ASP A 208 -7.07 -16.51 -4.14
N LEU A 209 -6.40 -15.37 -4.28
CA LEU A 209 -5.97 -14.86 -5.59
C LEU A 209 -4.97 -15.81 -6.28
N LEU A 210 -4.01 -16.38 -5.52
CA LEU A 210 -3.01 -17.30 -6.06
C LEU A 210 -3.61 -18.61 -6.59
N THR A 211 -4.87 -18.94 -6.29
CA THR A 211 -5.54 -20.11 -6.88
C THR A 211 -5.80 -19.96 -8.38
N ARG A 212 -5.83 -18.72 -8.90
CA ARG A 212 -6.28 -18.40 -10.26
C ARG A 212 -5.34 -17.51 -11.07
N ILE A 213 -4.25 -17.01 -10.47
CA ILE A 213 -3.20 -16.28 -11.21
C ILE A 213 -1.91 -17.09 -11.28
N GLN A 214 -1.09 -16.78 -12.27
CA GLN A 214 0.20 -17.42 -12.53
C GLN A 214 1.17 -16.41 -13.15
N GLY A 215 2.45 -16.75 -13.18
CA GLY A 215 3.51 -15.94 -13.77
C GLY A 215 4.88 -16.53 -13.43
N ASP A 216 5.93 -15.72 -13.58
CA ASP A 216 7.31 -16.20 -13.44
C ASP A 216 7.83 -16.00 -12.02
N ILE A 217 7.63 -14.80 -11.47
CA ILE A 217 8.13 -14.41 -10.15
C ILE A 217 6.96 -14.07 -9.22
N LEU A 218 6.91 -14.73 -8.07
CA LEU A 218 6.06 -14.35 -6.94
C LEU A 218 6.91 -13.71 -5.84
N TYR A 219 6.67 -12.44 -5.57
CA TYR A 219 7.22 -11.71 -4.44
C TYR A 219 6.21 -11.65 -3.30
N ILE A 220 6.66 -12.10 -2.13
CA ILE A 220 5.86 -12.18 -0.91
C ILE A 220 6.52 -11.27 0.14
N ASP A 221 5.77 -10.29 0.63
CA ASP A 221 6.18 -9.42 1.74
C ASP A 221 5.04 -9.27 2.76
N PRO A 222 4.73 -10.34 3.50
CA PRO A 222 3.59 -10.33 4.39
C PRO A 222 3.88 -9.50 5.64
N PRO A 223 2.83 -9.09 6.39
CA PRO A 223 2.98 -8.60 7.74
C PRO A 223 3.88 -9.51 8.59
N TYR A 224 4.90 -8.93 9.22
CA TYR A 224 5.82 -9.69 10.08
C TYR A 224 5.52 -9.55 11.57
N ASN A 225 4.65 -8.62 11.99
CA ASN A 225 4.33 -8.41 13.41
C ASN A 225 2.83 -8.50 13.68
N ALA A 226 2.47 -8.58 14.96
CA ALA A 226 1.08 -8.77 15.39
C ALA A 226 0.16 -7.54 15.20
N ARG A 227 0.66 -6.44 14.64
CA ARG A 227 -0.14 -5.23 14.41
C ARG A 227 -0.99 -5.40 13.16
N GLN A 228 -2.31 -5.41 13.36
CA GLN A 228 -3.25 -5.38 12.25
C GLN A 228 -3.10 -4.07 11.44
N TYR A 229 -3.01 -4.19 10.12
CA TYR A 229 -2.73 -3.05 9.24
C TYR A 229 -3.93 -2.11 9.14
N LEU A 230 -5.16 -2.63 9.03
CA LEU A 230 -6.36 -1.79 8.96
C LEU A 230 -6.42 -0.80 10.14
N SER A 231 -6.24 -1.27 11.38
CA SER A 231 -6.30 -0.38 12.55
C SER A 231 -5.16 0.65 12.59
N ASN A 232 -4.02 0.33 11.98
CA ASN A 232 -2.88 1.24 11.87
C ASN A 232 -2.96 2.18 10.67
N TYR A 233 -3.86 1.96 9.72
CA TYR A 233 -4.01 2.77 8.51
C TYR A 233 -5.46 3.19 8.25
N HIS A 234 -6.34 3.08 9.25
CA HIS A 234 -7.78 3.27 9.07
C HIS A 234 -8.15 4.66 8.54
N VAL A 235 -7.41 5.72 8.88
CA VAL A 235 -7.66 7.07 8.34
C VAL A 235 -7.37 7.11 6.84
N LEU A 236 -6.32 6.44 6.36
CA LEU A 236 -6.02 6.34 4.93
C LEU A 236 -7.04 5.45 4.21
N GLU A 237 -7.44 4.34 4.84
CA GLU A 237 -8.50 3.47 4.32
C GLU A 237 -9.82 4.24 4.16
N THR A 238 -10.21 5.03 5.18
CA THR A 238 -11.39 5.89 5.10
C THR A 238 -11.22 7.02 4.08
N ALA A 239 -10.02 7.55 3.85
CA ALA A 239 -9.80 8.56 2.81
C ALA A 239 -9.99 7.97 1.41
N ALA A 240 -9.50 6.76 1.21
CA ALA A 240 -9.63 6.05 -0.06
C ALA A 240 -11.08 5.66 -0.35
N ARG A 241 -11.75 4.99 0.60
CA ARG A 241 -13.15 4.52 0.45
C ARG A 241 -14.16 5.67 0.49
N TYR A 242 -13.92 6.65 1.35
CA TYR A 242 -14.75 7.84 1.56
C TYR A 242 -16.25 7.52 1.76
N ASP A 243 -16.51 6.46 2.52
CA ASP A 243 -17.80 5.76 2.65
C ASP A 243 -18.56 6.09 3.95
N TYR A 244 -18.16 7.17 4.65
CA TYR A 244 -18.81 7.67 5.87
C TYR A 244 -19.08 6.57 6.94
N PRO A 245 -18.08 5.75 7.32
CA PRO A 245 -18.31 4.62 8.20
C PRO A 245 -18.66 5.08 9.62
N GLN A 246 -19.45 4.27 10.34
CA GLN A 246 -19.65 4.47 11.77
C GLN A 246 -18.37 4.12 12.54
N VAL A 247 -17.67 5.13 13.04
CA VAL A 247 -16.41 4.96 13.76
C VAL A 247 -16.59 4.65 15.25
N ARG A 248 -15.60 3.98 15.84
CA ARG A 248 -15.63 3.55 17.25
C ARG A 248 -14.38 3.97 18.03
N GLY A 249 -14.57 4.20 19.32
CA GLY A 249 -13.50 4.49 20.27
C GLY A 249 -12.84 5.87 20.10
N VAL A 250 -11.88 6.14 20.98
CA VAL A 250 -11.14 7.41 21.04
C VAL A 250 -10.42 7.68 19.71
N THR A 251 -9.90 6.64 19.08
CA THR A 251 -9.14 6.74 17.82
C THR A 251 -10.02 6.75 16.58
N GLY A 252 -11.35 6.56 16.69
CA GLY A 252 -12.25 6.64 15.54
C GLY A 252 -12.00 5.54 14.50
N GLN A 253 -11.80 4.31 14.98
CA GLN A 253 -11.60 3.15 14.12
C GLN A 253 -12.83 2.86 13.28
N ARG A 254 -12.64 2.61 11.98
CA ARG A 254 -13.69 2.06 11.12
C ARG A 254 -13.91 0.57 11.44
N PRO A 255 -15.06 -0.03 11.07
CA PRO A 255 -15.28 -1.47 11.24
C PRO A 255 -14.22 -2.30 10.51
N ASP A 256 -13.89 -3.48 11.07
CA ASP A 256 -12.80 -4.32 10.55
C ASP A 256 -13.09 -4.94 9.18
N GLU A 257 -14.38 -5.05 8.79
CA GLU A 257 -14.86 -5.55 7.48
C GLU A 257 -14.18 -6.83 6.94
N GLY A 258 -13.69 -7.70 7.82
CA GLY A 258 -12.96 -8.92 7.44
C GLY A 258 -11.51 -8.69 6.99
N GLN A 259 -10.98 -7.48 7.04
CA GLN A 259 -9.62 -7.14 6.60
C GLN A 259 -8.54 -7.46 7.66
N LYS A 260 -8.73 -8.51 8.48
CA LYS A 260 -7.71 -8.98 9.42
C LYS A 260 -6.75 -9.92 8.72
N SER A 261 -5.47 -9.63 8.81
CA SER A 261 -4.44 -10.49 8.26
C SER A 261 -4.12 -11.64 9.21
N GLU A 262 -4.13 -12.86 8.69
CA GLU A 262 -3.68 -14.06 9.40
C GLU A 262 -2.18 -14.05 9.65
N PHE A 263 -1.41 -13.36 8.81
CA PHE A 263 0.03 -13.12 9.00
C PHE A 263 0.34 -12.24 10.22
N CYS A 264 -0.65 -11.54 10.77
CA CYS A 264 -0.53 -10.82 12.04
C CYS A 264 -0.92 -11.67 13.26
N MET A 265 -1.17 -12.97 13.11
CA MET A 265 -1.56 -13.88 14.19
C MET A 265 -0.54 -15.00 14.32
N LYS A 266 0.14 -15.09 15.47
CA LYS A 266 1.28 -16.03 15.67
C LYS A 266 0.94 -17.47 15.28
N ASN A 267 -0.23 -17.97 15.69
CA ASN A 267 -0.64 -19.35 15.43
C ASN A 267 -1.21 -19.58 14.03
N LYS A 268 -1.34 -18.53 13.20
CA LYS A 268 -1.84 -18.63 11.82
C LYS A 268 -0.84 -18.22 10.75
N ALA A 269 0.23 -17.51 11.11
CA ALA A 269 1.19 -16.99 10.14
C ALA A 269 1.85 -18.09 9.30
N VAL A 270 2.32 -19.17 9.93
CA VAL A 270 2.92 -20.31 9.21
C VAL A 270 1.89 -21.03 8.33
N PRO A 271 0.70 -21.45 8.84
CA PRO A 271 -0.34 -22.03 7.98
C PRO A 271 -0.73 -21.17 6.77
N ALA A 272 -0.88 -19.85 6.97
CA ALA A 272 -1.20 -18.93 5.88
C ALA A 272 -0.06 -18.84 4.85
N PHE A 273 1.20 -18.89 5.30
CA PHE A 273 2.35 -18.92 4.39
C PHE A 273 2.40 -20.22 3.56
N GLU A 274 2.16 -21.37 4.20
CA GLU A 274 2.08 -22.67 3.52
C GLU A 274 0.95 -22.69 2.48
N GLU A 275 -0.20 -22.07 2.79
CA GLU A 275 -1.31 -21.94 1.85
C GLU A 275 -0.93 -21.12 0.61
N LEU A 276 -0.25 -19.98 0.78
CA LEU A 276 0.28 -19.21 -0.36
C LEU A 276 1.20 -20.06 -1.22
N LEU A 277 2.17 -20.74 -0.58
CA LEU A 277 3.15 -21.57 -1.29
C LEU A 277 2.48 -22.72 -2.03
N LYS A 278 1.47 -23.36 -1.43
CA LYS A 278 0.67 -24.41 -2.06
C LYS A 278 -0.04 -23.91 -3.31
N ASN A 279 -0.74 -22.77 -3.21
CA ASN A 279 -1.54 -22.21 -4.30
C ASN A 279 -0.70 -21.59 -5.42
N ALA A 280 0.48 -21.05 -5.11
CA ALA A 280 1.33 -20.33 -6.05
C ALA A 280 1.66 -21.12 -7.33
N ARG A 281 1.30 -20.60 -8.50
CA ARG A 281 1.70 -21.11 -9.82
C ARG A 281 2.82 -20.28 -10.42
N PHE A 282 3.90 -20.11 -9.65
CA PHE A 282 5.05 -19.28 -9.99
C PHE A 282 6.34 -20.08 -9.79
N PRO A 283 7.19 -20.24 -10.82
CA PRO A 283 8.44 -20.98 -10.71
C PRO A 283 9.44 -20.35 -9.74
N HIS A 284 9.48 -19.02 -9.63
CA HIS A 284 10.42 -18.33 -8.75
C HIS A 284 9.66 -17.66 -7.59
N ILE A 285 9.96 -18.07 -6.36
CA ILE A 285 9.35 -17.49 -5.16
C ILE A 285 10.43 -16.73 -4.37
N ILE A 286 10.15 -15.46 -4.09
CA ILE A 286 10.98 -14.58 -3.28
C ILE A 286 10.16 -14.10 -2.09
N LEU A 287 10.64 -14.34 -0.88
CA LEU A 287 10.05 -13.82 0.36
C LEU A 287 10.98 -12.78 0.96
N SER A 288 10.47 -11.59 1.28
CA SER A 288 11.15 -10.65 2.16
C SER A 288 10.57 -10.75 3.56
N TYR A 289 11.43 -10.94 4.57
CA TYR A 289 10.99 -11.09 5.94
C TYR A 289 12.04 -10.64 6.96
N SER A 290 11.58 -10.07 8.07
CA SER A 290 12.42 -9.62 9.18
C SER A 290 12.69 -10.76 10.15
N THR A 291 13.89 -10.80 10.75
CA THR A 291 14.24 -11.76 11.81
C THR A 291 13.44 -11.59 13.11
N ASP A 292 12.73 -10.48 13.28
CA ASP A 292 11.80 -10.21 14.41
C ASP A 292 10.34 -10.46 14.02
N GLY A 293 10.16 -11.29 12.99
CA GLY A 293 8.85 -11.69 12.50
C GLY A 293 8.19 -12.78 13.34
N LEU A 294 6.91 -13.03 13.09
CA LEU A 294 6.15 -14.10 13.75
C LEU A 294 6.55 -15.49 13.29
N MET A 295 7.07 -15.63 12.06
CA MET A 295 7.64 -16.86 11.54
C MET A 295 9.16 -16.88 11.76
N THR A 296 9.68 -17.98 12.29
CA THR A 296 11.12 -18.19 12.43
C THR A 296 11.75 -18.55 11.09
N VAL A 297 13.07 -18.35 10.98
CA VAL A 297 13.85 -18.75 9.80
C VAL A 297 13.69 -20.24 9.49
N GLY A 298 13.65 -21.09 10.53
CA GLY A 298 13.47 -22.53 10.38
C GLY A 298 12.08 -22.91 9.84
N GLU A 299 11.01 -22.29 10.36
CA GLU A 299 9.64 -22.51 9.85
C GLU A 299 9.51 -22.07 8.39
N ILE A 300 10.12 -20.94 8.02
CA ILE A 300 10.14 -20.46 6.62
C ILE A 300 10.89 -21.45 5.73
N GLU A 301 12.07 -21.89 6.15
CA GLU A 301 12.89 -22.86 5.41
C GLU A 301 12.16 -24.19 5.20
N GLU A 302 11.53 -24.73 6.25
CA GLU A 302 10.75 -25.96 6.19
C GLU A 302 9.57 -25.84 5.23
N ALA A 303 8.77 -24.77 5.35
CA ALA A 303 7.63 -24.52 4.48
C ALA A 303 8.07 -24.37 3.01
N MET A 304 9.09 -23.56 2.73
CA MET A 304 9.58 -23.38 1.37
C MET A 304 10.08 -24.72 0.81
N LYS A 305 10.99 -25.43 1.49
CA LYS A 305 11.51 -26.72 1.02
C LYS A 305 10.42 -27.79 0.82
N THR A 306 9.31 -27.72 1.55
CA THR A 306 8.17 -28.63 1.37
C THR A 306 7.44 -28.39 0.05
N TYR A 307 7.32 -27.14 -0.38
CA TYR A 307 6.54 -26.75 -1.57
C TYR A 307 7.37 -26.42 -2.82
N GLY A 308 8.70 -26.40 -2.72
CA GLY A 308 9.59 -26.23 -3.86
C GLY A 308 10.82 -27.13 -3.80
N LYS A 309 11.84 -26.80 -4.59
CA LYS A 309 13.04 -27.59 -4.79
C LYS A 309 14.08 -27.31 -3.69
N PRO A 310 14.34 -28.23 -2.74
CA PRO A 310 15.17 -27.94 -1.58
C PRO A 310 16.60 -27.48 -1.91
N GLU A 311 17.17 -27.95 -3.02
CA GLU A 311 18.52 -27.62 -3.49
C GLU A 311 18.67 -26.16 -3.95
N THR A 312 17.55 -25.54 -4.34
CA THR A 312 17.51 -24.16 -4.84
C THR A 312 17.33 -23.12 -3.73
N PHE A 313 16.96 -23.57 -2.53
CA PHE A 313 16.70 -22.68 -1.40
C PHE A 313 17.95 -21.86 -1.05
N ARG A 314 17.80 -20.53 -0.97
CA ARG A 314 18.87 -19.59 -0.58
C ARG A 314 18.32 -18.51 0.34
N ILE A 315 19.14 -18.11 1.31
CA ILE A 315 18.89 -16.97 2.18
C ILE A 315 19.94 -15.91 1.87
N TYR A 316 19.50 -14.69 1.61
CA TYR A 316 20.33 -13.52 1.43
C TYR A 316 20.11 -12.59 2.63
N GLU A 317 21.17 -12.32 3.38
CA GLU A 317 21.12 -11.36 4.46
C GLU A 317 21.36 -9.95 3.94
N ILE A 318 20.45 -9.02 4.22
CA ILE A 318 20.64 -7.62 3.85
C ILE A 318 21.19 -6.83 5.04
N PRO A 319 22.37 -6.21 4.92
CA PRO A 319 22.94 -5.40 6.00
C PRO A 319 22.10 -4.14 6.25
N TYR A 320 21.24 -4.17 7.27
CA TYR A 320 20.38 -3.02 7.55
C TYR A 320 21.10 -1.94 8.39
N ARG A 321 21.25 -0.73 7.86
CA ARG A 321 21.62 0.47 8.64
C ARG A 321 20.35 1.10 9.22
N ARG A 322 19.93 0.73 10.44
CA ARG A 322 18.86 1.48 11.14
C ARG A 322 19.35 2.86 11.57
N TYR A 323 18.43 3.82 11.56
CA TYR A 323 18.61 5.14 12.17
C TYR A 323 18.91 4.97 13.68
N LYS A 324 20.02 5.54 14.15
CA LYS A 324 20.51 5.43 15.54
C LYS A 324 19.61 6.21 16.50
N SER A 325 18.57 5.60 17.05
CA SER A 325 17.81 6.21 18.15
C SER A 325 18.22 5.73 19.54
N ARG A 326 18.98 4.63 19.68
CA ARG A 326 19.59 4.17 20.95
C ARG A 326 20.86 3.34 20.70
N LYS A 327 21.80 3.35 21.68
CA LYS A 327 22.98 2.45 21.71
C LYS A 327 22.51 1.00 21.95
N VAL A 328 22.24 0.27 20.87
CA VAL A 328 21.95 -1.18 20.91
C VAL A 328 23.24 -1.95 20.69
N LYS A 329 23.42 -3.07 21.42
CA LYS A 329 24.58 -3.97 21.28
C LYS A 329 24.63 -4.56 19.86
N GLU A 330 25.83 -4.80 19.34
CA GLU A 330 26.07 -5.26 17.96
C GLU A 330 25.46 -6.64 17.65
N THR A 331 25.20 -7.45 18.68
CA THR A 331 24.60 -8.79 18.61
C THR A 331 23.07 -8.81 18.48
N GLU A 332 22.39 -7.67 18.60
CA GLU A 332 20.91 -7.54 18.51
C GLU A 332 20.46 -6.80 17.23
N ARG A 333 21.28 -6.82 16.17
CA ARG A 333 20.91 -6.18 14.92
C ARG A 333 19.85 -7.02 14.20
N LEU A 334 18.61 -6.54 14.24
CA LEU A 334 17.52 -6.92 13.34
C LEU A 334 18.03 -6.94 11.90
N ARG A 335 17.82 -8.06 11.19
CA ARG A 335 18.19 -8.21 9.78
C ARG A 335 16.92 -8.35 8.95
N GLU A 336 16.94 -7.71 7.78
CA GLU A 336 16.00 -8.04 6.71
C GLU A 336 16.62 -9.18 5.91
N LEU A 337 15.84 -10.23 5.67
CA LEU A 337 16.25 -11.40 4.92
C LEU A 337 15.45 -11.45 3.62
N LEU A 338 16.11 -11.88 2.54
CA LEU A 338 15.43 -12.38 1.35
C LEU A 338 15.62 -13.89 1.28
N PHE A 339 14.53 -14.60 1.10
CA PHE A 339 14.52 -16.03 0.85
C PHE A 339 14.16 -16.26 -0.61
N TYR A 340 14.87 -17.18 -1.25
CA TYR A 340 14.60 -17.60 -2.62
C TYR A 340 14.38 -19.10 -2.68
N MET A 341 13.48 -19.54 -3.56
CA MET A 341 13.27 -20.93 -3.90
C MET A 341 12.64 -21.06 -5.29
N GLU A 342 13.05 -22.09 -6.02
CA GLU A 342 12.29 -22.54 -7.19
C GLU A 342 11.17 -23.50 -6.81
N LYS A 343 9.97 -23.28 -7.34
CA LYS A 343 8.85 -24.21 -7.25
C LYS A 343 8.69 -24.97 -8.58
N GLN A 344 8.46 -26.28 -8.48
CA GLN A 344 8.03 -27.04 -9.64
C GLN A 344 6.55 -26.74 -9.89
N VAL A 345 6.27 -25.95 -10.92
CA VAL A 345 4.90 -25.66 -11.36
C VAL A 345 4.50 -26.72 -12.39
N PRO A 346 3.36 -27.41 -12.24
CA PRO A 346 2.88 -28.31 -13.27
C PRO A 346 2.72 -27.55 -14.59
N PRO A 347 3.05 -28.14 -15.76
CA PRO A 347 2.77 -27.51 -17.04
C PRO A 347 1.27 -27.20 -17.13
N CYS A 348 0.92 -26.01 -17.65
CA CYS A 348 -0.47 -25.63 -17.88
C CYS A 348 -1.15 -26.67 -18.77
N THR A 349 -2.19 -27.32 -18.23
CA THR A 349 -3.12 -28.19 -18.99
C THR A 349 -4.10 -27.35 -19.78
#